data_AF-A0A0C9SZG6-F1
#
_entry.id   AF-A0A0C9SZG6-F1
#
_cell.length_a   1.000
_cell.length_b   1.000
_cell.length_c   1.000
_cell.angle_alpha   90.00
_cell.angle_beta   90.00
_cell.angle_gamma   90.00
#
_symmetry.space_group_name_H-M   'P 1'
#
loop_
_entity.id
_entity.type
_entity.pdbx_description
1 polymer ?
#
loop_
_entity_poly.entity_id
_entity_poly.type
_entity_poly.pdbx_seq_one_letter_code
_entity_poly.pdbx_strand_id
1 'polypeptide(L)'
;MDRYRRPVPSLRQFFVSYAPDWIVTCALWMILYYISNHVTGFKRQFSLTDVTLRYPHAVQQRVGSQALHLIAGVAPLVAQIIVNLLTVRSWWDFHHSTLGLWLSITITGSITQIVKVTVGRPRPDVISRCQPMPGSEDPLWGLSTAAICTQTSKHMLEDG
;
A
#
# COMPACT_ATOMS: atom_id res chain seq x y z
N MET A 1 -14.90 -50.24 18.00
CA MET A 1 -14.18 -49.11 17.35
C MET A 1 -15.00 -47.85 17.58
N ASP A 2 -14.73 -47.14 18.67
CA ASP A 2 -15.42 -45.88 18.97
C ASP A 2 -14.97 -44.80 17.99
N ARG A 3 -15.93 -44.20 17.27
CA ARG A 3 -15.67 -42.98 16.50
C ARG A 3 -15.31 -41.88 17.49
N TYR A 4 -14.04 -41.51 17.55
CA TYR A 4 -13.60 -40.26 18.17
C TYR A 4 -14.36 -39.10 17.49
N ARG A 5 -15.43 -38.64 18.13
CA ARG A 5 -16.25 -37.52 17.66
C ARG A 5 -15.50 -36.25 18.08
N ARG A 6 -14.78 -35.62 17.13
CA ARG A 6 -14.11 -34.34 17.42
C ARG A 6 -15.16 -33.35 17.94
N PRO A 7 -14.99 -32.77 19.13
CA PRO A 7 -15.92 -31.77 19.63
C PRO A 7 -15.91 -30.58 18.66
N VAL A 8 -17.08 -30.21 18.13
CA VAL A 8 -17.24 -28.97 17.38
C VAL A 8 -17.02 -27.81 18.37
N PRO A 9 -16.03 -26.94 18.14
CA PRO A 9 -15.72 -25.87 19.07
C PRO A 9 -16.93 -24.95 19.23
N SER A 10 -17.17 -24.50 20.46
CA SER A 10 -18.21 -23.51 20.73
C SER A 10 -17.87 -22.18 20.04
N LEU A 11 -18.89 -21.38 19.69
CA LEU A 11 -18.70 -20.05 19.14
C LEU A 11 -17.78 -19.18 20.02
N ARG A 12 -17.86 -19.34 21.34
CA ARG A 12 -16.99 -18.61 22.29
C ARG A 12 -15.53 -18.99 22.12
N GLN A 13 -15.21 -20.28 22.00
CA GLN A 13 -13.84 -20.73 21.77
C GLN A 13 -13.31 -20.23 20.42
N PHE A 14 -14.16 -20.21 19.40
CA PHE A 14 -13.81 -19.64 18.10
C PHE A 14 -13.40 -18.18 18.21
N PHE A 15 -14.25 -17.33 18.77
CA PHE A 15 -13.95 -15.89 18.88
C PHE A 15 -12.68 -15.65 19.71
N VAL A 16 -12.49 -16.38 20.81
CA VAL A 16 -11.30 -16.22 21.66
C VAL A 16 -10.02 -16.62 20.91
N SER A 17 -10.05 -17.66 20.08
CA SER A 17 -8.88 -18.10 19.33
C SER A 17 -8.47 -17.16 18.20
N TYR A 18 -9.43 -16.59 17.46
CA TYR A 18 -9.12 -15.75 16.27
C TYR A 18 -9.20 -14.25 16.53
N ALA A 19 -9.69 -13.81 17.70
CA ALA A 19 -9.68 -12.40 18.07
C ALA A 19 -8.27 -11.77 18.00
N PRO A 20 -7.19 -12.40 18.48
CA PRO A 20 -5.85 -11.84 18.36
C PRO A 20 -5.44 -11.57 16.90
N ASP A 21 -5.74 -12.49 15.99
CA ASP A 21 -5.37 -12.38 14.57
C ASP A 21 -6.10 -11.20 13.90
N TRP A 22 -7.39 -11.04 14.19
CA TRP A 22 -8.17 -9.88 13.72
C TRP A 22 -7.70 -8.57 14.35
N ILE A 23 -7.36 -8.57 15.64
CA ILE A 23 -6.80 -7.39 16.31
C ILE A 23 -5.50 -6.95 15.63
N VAL A 24 -4.58 -7.87 15.37
CA VAL A 24 -3.33 -7.59 14.66
C VAL A 24 -3.59 -7.08 13.25
N THR A 25 -4.49 -7.72 12.51
CA THR A 25 -4.84 -7.31 11.14
C THR A 25 -5.43 -5.90 11.11
N CYS A 26 -6.36 -5.59 12.02
CA CYS A 26 -6.94 -4.26 12.15
C CYS A 26 -5.90 -3.21 12.58
N ALA A 27 -5.01 -3.56 13.52
CA ALA A 27 -3.93 -2.67 13.96
C ALA A 27 -2.98 -2.34 12.80
N LEU A 28 -2.58 -3.32 12.01
CA LEU A 28 -1.75 -3.12 10.81
C LEU A 28 -2.46 -2.27 9.76
N TRP A 29 -3.76 -2.51 9.54
CA TRP A 29 -4.56 -1.67 8.65
C TRP A 29 -4.61 -0.21 9.12
N MET A 30 -4.79 0.02 10.42
CA MET A 30 -4.77 1.37 11.00
C MET A 30 -3.40 2.04 10.86
N ILE A 31 -2.31 1.31 11.09
CA ILE A 31 -0.94 1.82 10.89
C ILE A 31 -0.73 2.19 9.42
N LEU A 32 -1.09 1.31 8.48
CA LEU A 32 -1.02 1.57 7.04
C LEU A 32 -1.81 2.82 6.66
N TYR A 33 -3.06 2.93 7.13
CA TYR A 33 -3.91 4.09 6.88
C TYR A 33 -3.29 5.37 7.42
N TYR A 34 -2.77 5.34 8.66
CA TYR A 34 -2.15 6.49 9.29
C TYR A 34 -0.90 6.96 8.53
N ILE A 35 0.02 6.04 8.22
CA ILE A 35 1.24 6.37 7.47
C ILE A 35 0.87 6.94 6.10
N SER A 36 -0.09 6.33 5.39
CA SER A 36 -0.44 6.73 4.03
C SER A 36 -1.09 8.10 3.92
N ASN A 37 -1.79 8.58 4.97
CA ASN A 37 -2.59 9.82 4.88
C ASN A 37 -2.01 10.97 5.72
N HIS A 38 -1.21 10.68 6.74
CA HIS A 38 -0.75 11.70 7.68
C HIS A 38 0.76 11.87 7.74
N VAL A 39 1.54 10.94 7.19
CA VAL A 39 3.00 10.99 7.25
C VAL A 39 3.57 11.44 5.91
N THR A 40 4.19 12.61 5.88
CA THR A 40 4.93 13.08 4.70
C THR A 40 6.25 12.32 4.58
N GLY A 41 6.53 11.78 3.39
CA GLY A 41 7.79 11.10 3.11
C GLY A 41 9.02 12.00 3.17
N PHE A 42 10.18 11.40 3.44
CA PHE A 42 11.47 12.05 3.28
C PHE A 42 11.64 12.52 1.83
N LYS A 43 11.89 13.82 1.62
CA LYS A 43 12.11 14.39 0.29
C LYS A 43 13.59 14.45 0.01
N ARG A 44 14.10 13.45 -0.72
CA ARG A 44 15.51 13.41 -1.09
C ARG A 44 15.85 14.57 -2.04
N GLN A 45 17.04 15.13 -1.87
CA GLN A 45 17.57 16.11 -2.80
C GLN A 45 17.79 15.47 -4.17
N PHE A 46 17.61 16.25 -5.24
CA PHE A 46 17.73 15.80 -6.62
C PHE A 46 18.44 16.84 -7.47
N SER A 47 18.99 16.43 -8.61
CA SER A 47 19.61 17.34 -9.56
C SER A 47 18.61 17.68 -10.66
N LEU A 48 18.49 18.95 -11.01
CA LEU A 48 17.75 19.41 -12.17
C LEU A 48 18.40 18.96 -13.47
N THR A 49 19.70 18.71 -13.47
CA THR A 49 20.46 18.24 -14.64
C THR A 49 20.30 16.74 -14.93
N ASP A 50 19.77 15.96 -13.98
CA ASP A 50 19.60 14.52 -14.12
C ASP A 50 18.47 14.17 -15.11
N VAL A 51 18.85 13.61 -16.26
CA VAL A 51 17.92 13.19 -17.32
C VAL A 51 16.99 12.06 -16.89
N THR A 52 17.37 11.26 -15.89
CA THR A 52 16.55 10.14 -15.41
C THR A 52 15.33 10.61 -14.63
N LEU A 53 15.29 11.89 -14.23
CA LEU A 53 14.22 12.52 -13.44
C LEU A 53 13.33 13.48 -14.26
N ARG A 54 13.56 13.55 -15.58
CA ARG A 54 12.89 14.49 -16.51
C ARG A 54 11.76 13.85 -17.33
N TYR A 55 11.26 12.67 -16.95
CA TYR A 55 10.16 12.05 -17.69
C TYR A 55 8.86 12.87 -17.56
N PRO A 56 8.02 12.90 -18.59
CA PRO A 56 6.74 13.61 -18.54
C PRO A 56 5.78 12.94 -17.55
N HIS A 57 5.02 13.76 -16.83
CA HIS A 57 4.00 13.27 -15.91
C HIS A 57 2.87 12.57 -16.69
N ALA A 58 2.56 11.33 -16.29
CA ALA A 58 1.45 10.59 -16.85
C ALA A 58 0.13 10.97 -16.15
N VAL A 59 -0.67 11.84 -16.77
CA VAL A 59 -2.01 12.21 -16.27
C VAL A 59 -2.94 10.99 -16.24
N GLN A 60 -2.82 10.13 -17.25
CA GLN A 60 -3.53 8.85 -17.31
C GLN A 60 -2.55 7.72 -17.00
N GLN A 61 -2.70 7.13 -15.81
CA GLN A 61 -1.88 6.01 -15.38
C GLN A 61 -2.33 4.72 -16.06
N ARG A 62 -1.38 3.92 -16.56
CA ARG A 62 -1.68 2.61 -17.17
C ARG A 62 -2.36 1.65 -16.20
N VAL A 63 -1.96 1.70 -14.94
CA VAL A 63 -2.59 1.00 -13.82
C VAL A 63 -2.77 2.00 -12.70
N GLY A 64 -3.99 2.54 -12.57
CA GLY A 64 -4.33 3.48 -11.52
C GLY A 64 -4.48 2.81 -10.15
N SER A 65 -4.60 3.62 -9.11
CA SER A 65 -4.85 3.15 -7.74
C SER A 65 -6.11 2.29 -7.63
N GLN A 66 -7.18 2.60 -8.38
CA GLN A 66 -8.40 1.79 -8.37
C GLN A 66 -8.17 0.38 -8.94
N ALA A 67 -7.42 0.27 -10.03
CA ALA A 67 -7.06 -1.02 -10.61
C ALA A 67 -6.23 -1.86 -9.64
N LEU A 68 -5.32 -1.24 -8.86
CA LEU A 68 -4.56 -1.93 -7.82
C LEU A 68 -5.48 -2.57 -6.77
N HIS A 69 -6.46 -1.84 -6.21
CA HIS A 69 -7.38 -2.37 -5.20
C HIS A 69 -8.26 -3.50 -5.77
N LEU A 70 -8.68 -3.36 -7.03
CA LEU A 70 -9.47 -4.39 -7.71
C LEU A 70 -8.66 -5.68 -7.90
N ILE A 71 -7.43 -5.58 -8.40
CA ILE A 71 -6.61 -6.75 -8.73
C ILE A 71 -6.05 -7.42 -7.46
N ALA A 72 -5.62 -6.64 -6.47
CA ALA A 72 -4.97 -7.18 -5.28
C ALA A 72 -5.94 -7.54 -4.14
N GLY A 73 -7.11 -6.91 -4.07
CA GLY A 73 -8.09 -7.14 -3.01
C GLY A 73 -9.35 -7.84 -3.50
N VAL A 74 -10.06 -7.21 -4.45
CA VAL A 74 -11.39 -7.69 -4.88
C VAL A 74 -11.29 -9.00 -5.66
N ALA A 75 -10.38 -9.10 -6.62
CA ALA A 75 -10.26 -10.29 -7.45
C ALA A 75 -9.90 -11.56 -6.63
N PRO A 76 -8.91 -11.54 -5.71
CA PRO A 76 -8.64 -12.67 -4.83
C PRO A 76 -9.82 -12.99 -3.92
N LEU A 77 -10.50 -11.98 -3.36
CA LEU A 77 -11.67 -12.18 -2.51
C LEU A 77 -12.81 -12.89 -3.26
N VAL A 78 -13.11 -12.47 -4.49
CA VAL A 78 -14.11 -13.13 -5.33
C VAL A 78 -13.67 -14.54 -5.71
N ALA A 79 -12.40 -14.73 -6.06
CA ALA A 79 -11.85 -16.04 -6.40
C ALA A 79 -11.98 -17.04 -5.22
N GLN A 80 -11.63 -16.65 -4.00
CA GLN A 80 -11.80 -17.53 -2.83
C GLN A 80 -13.28 -17.84 -2.51
N ILE A 81 -14.20 -16.90 -2.76
CA ILE A 81 -15.64 -17.16 -2.62
C ILE A 81 -16.07 -18.24 -3.62
N ILE A 82 -15.71 -18.08 -4.89
CA ILE A 82 -16.06 -19.03 -5.95
C ILE A 82 -15.48 -20.41 -5.64
N VAL A 83 -14.18 -20.49 -5.33
CA VAL A 83 -13.52 -21.76 -5.02
C VAL A 83 -14.17 -22.42 -3.81
N ASN A 84 -14.41 -21.68 -2.73
CA ASN A 84 -15.05 -22.24 -1.54
C ASN A 84 -16.46 -22.78 -1.84
N LEU A 85 -17.28 -22.07 -2.62
CA LEU A 85 -18.62 -22.53 -2.97
C LEU A 85 -18.62 -23.78 -3.88
N LEU A 86 -17.62 -23.91 -4.75
CA LEU A 86 -17.51 -25.02 -5.68
C LEU A 86 -16.90 -26.28 -5.05
N THR A 87 -15.94 -26.14 -4.12
CA THR A 87 -15.16 -27.29 -3.62
C THR A 87 -15.43 -27.60 -2.14
N VAL A 88 -15.06 -26.71 -1.23
CA VAL A 88 -14.99 -27.02 0.22
C VAL A 88 -16.33 -26.80 0.94
N ARG A 89 -17.09 -25.79 0.52
CA ARG A 89 -18.39 -25.35 1.08
C ARG A 89 -18.38 -25.21 2.60
N SER A 90 -17.26 -24.74 3.13
CA SER A 90 -17.00 -24.61 4.56
C SER A 90 -16.83 -23.14 4.91
N TRP A 91 -17.53 -22.69 5.94
CA TRP A 91 -17.37 -21.34 6.45
C TRP A 91 -16.00 -21.14 7.11
N TRP A 92 -15.47 -22.20 7.73
CA TRP A 92 -14.20 -22.17 8.46
C TRP A 92 -13.02 -21.90 7.54
N ASP A 93 -12.94 -22.63 6.44
CA ASP A 93 -11.86 -22.49 5.47
C ASP A 93 -11.94 -21.13 4.76
N PHE A 94 -13.16 -20.65 4.50
CA PHE A 94 -13.37 -19.31 3.95
C PHE A 94 -12.93 -18.19 4.91
N HIS A 95 -13.24 -18.31 6.20
CA HIS A 95 -12.80 -17.35 7.22
C HIS A 95 -11.28 -17.26 7.27
N HIS A 96 -10.58 -18.40 7.29
CA HIS A 96 -9.12 -18.42 7.33
C HIS A 96 -8.49 -17.84 6.06
N SER A 97 -9.04 -18.18 4.87
CA SER A 97 -8.60 -17.57 3.61
C SER A 97 -8.79 -16.06 3.63
N THR A 98 -9.93 -15.58 4.11
CA THR A 98 -10.25 -14.14 4.19
C THR A 98 -9.31 -13.42 5.15
N LEU A 99 -9.06 -13.98 6.33
CA LEU A 99 -8.13 -13.43 7.30
C LEU A 99 -6.72 -13.36 6.70
N GLY A 100 -6.27 -14.42 6.04
CA GLY A 100 -4.96 -14.46 5.36
C GLY A 100 -4.81 -13.39 4.28
N LEU A 101 -5.87 -13.16 3.48
CA LEU A 101 -5.87 -12.11 2.46
C LEU A 101 -5.69 -10.72 3.08
N TRP A 102 -6.49 -10.38 4.10
CA TRP A 102 -6.40 -9.08 4.76
C TRP A 102 -5.08 -8.87 5.48
N LEU A 103 -4.58 -9.91 6.16
CA LEU A 103 -3.29 -9.86 6.82
C LEU A 103 -2.15 -9.64 5.80
N SER A 104 -2.18 -10.35 4.68
CA SER A 104 -1.17 -10.18 3.62
C SER A 104 -1.18 -8.76 3.05
N ILE A 105 -2.36 -8.22 2.70
CA ILE A 105 -2.49 -6.87 2.15
C ILE A 105 -1.98 -5.82 3.16
N THR A 106 -2.36 -5.95 4.44
CA THR A 106 -2.02 -4.95 5.46
C THR A 106 -0.54 -5.01 5.85
N ILE A 107 0.07 -6.19 5.96
CA ILE A 107 1.51 -6.33 6.20
C ILE A 107 2.31 -5.76 5.04
N THR A 108 2.04 -6.22 3.81
CA THR A 108 2.78 -5.77 2.62
C THR A 108 2.59 -4.27 2.40
N GLY A 109 1.37 -3.76 2.58
CA GLY A 109 1.08 -2.34 2.49
C GLY A 109 1.85 -1.53 3.53
N SER A 110 1.84 -1.96 4.79
CA SER A 110 2.55 -1.26 5.88
C SER A 110 4.05 -1.18 5.62
N ILE A 111 4.67 -2.31 5.29
CA ILE A 111 6.12 -2.35 4.98
C ILE A 111 6.42 -1.44 3.79
N THR A 112 5.60 -1.49 2.74
CA THR A 112 5.81 -0.66 1.55
C THR A 112 5.73 0.83 1.88
N GLN A 113 4.74 1.27 2.66
CA GLN A 113 4.63 2.69 3.00
C GLN A 113 5.76 3.14 3.93
N ILE A 114 6.18 2.30 4.88
CA ILE A 114 7.35 2.59 5.72
C ILE A 114 8.58 2.82 4.84
N VAL A 115 8.85 1.92 3.89
CA VAL A 115 9.99 2.07 2.97
C VAL A 115 9.86 3.33 2.11
N LYS A 116 8.68 3.62 1.56
CA LYS A 116 8.44 4.82 0.76
C LYS A 116 8.74 6.10 1.55
N VAL A 117 8.23 6.20 2.76
CA VAL A 117 8.37 7.38 3.63
C VAL A 117 9.81 7.54 4.11
N THR A 118 10.51 6.45 4.41
CA THR A 118 11.87 6.49 4.96
C THR A 118 12.95 6.67 3.90
N VAL A 119 12.84 5.98 2.76
CA VAL A 119 13.85 6.04 1.69
C VAL A 119 13.67 7.28 0.82
N GLY A 120 12.42 7.65 0.50
CA GLY A 120 12.15 8.89 -0.23
C GLY A 120 12.76 8.96 -1.63
N ARG A 121 12.86 7.82 -2.34
CA ARG A 121 13.44 7.79 -3.69
C ARG A 121 12.52 8.53 -4.67
N PRO A 122 13.00 9.60 -5.34
CA PRO A 122 12.20 10.34 -6.31
C PRO A 122 11.82 9.47 -7.51
N ARG A 123 10.62 9.68 -8.06
CA ARG A 123 10.18 9.05 -9.30
C ARG A 123 10.87 9.66 -10.52
N PRO A 124 10.95 8.92 -11.64
CA PRO A 124 11.52 9.44 -12.89
C PRO A 124 10.80 10.67 -13.46
N ASP A 125 9.57 10.95 -13.03
CA ASP A 125 8.76 12.11 -13.43
C ASP A 125 8.72 13.23 -12.37
N VAL A 126 9.62 13.21 -11.37
CA VAL A 126 9.59 14.17 -10.25
C VAL A 126 9.75 15.63 -10.71
N ILE A 127 10.60 15.91 -11.71
CA ILE A 127 10.82 17.30 -12.16
C ILE A 127 9.57 17.86 -12.85
N SER A 128 8.89 17.03 -13.66
CA SER A 128 7.66 17.43 -14.34
C SER A 128 6.49 17.64 -13.36
N ARG A 129 6.46 16.89 -12.24
CA ARG A 129 5.51 17.12 -11.13
C ARG A 129 5.85 18.36 -10.30
N CYS A 130 7.13 18.56 -10.02
CA CYS A 130 7.66 19.64 -9.19
C CYS A 130 7.42 21.02 -9.81
N GLN A 131 7.58 21.14 -11.13
CA GLN A 131 7.51 22.41 -11.87
C GLN A 131 8.42 23.46 -11.20
N PRO A 132 9.76 23.34 -11.34
CA PRO A 132 10.69 24.23 -10.66
C PRO A 132 10.49 25.69 -11.08
N MET A 133 10.76 26.64 -10.17
CA MET A 133 10.68 28.07 -10.47
C MET A 133 11.58 28.43 -11.68
N PRO A 134 11.16 29.36 -12.55
CA PRO A 134 11.99 29.81 -13.67
C PRO A 134 13.37 30.29 -13.19
N GLY A 135 14.45 29.83 -13.83
CA GLY A 135 15.82 30.15 -13.44
C GLY A 135 16.38 29.33 -12.27
N SER A 136 15.68 28.29 -11.83
CA SER A 136 16.24 27.34 -10.84
C SER A 136 17.39 26.55 -11.45
N GLU A 137 18.54 26.56 -10.79
CA GLU A 137 19.71 25.76 -11.13
C GLU A 137 20.23 25.04 -9.88
N ASP A 138 20.92 23.92 -10.09
CA ASP A 138 21.55 23.21 -8.98
C ASP A 138 22.70 24.05 -8.40
N PRO A 139 22.89 24.07 -7.07
CA PRO A 139 24.02 24.77 -6.47
C PRO A 139 25.34 24.10 -6.87
N LEU A 140 26.41 24.90 -7.00
CA LEU A 140 27.70 24.51 -7.60
C LEU A 140 28.31 23.20 -7.07
N TRP A 141 28.08 22.89 -5.78
CA TRP A 141 28.55 21.67 -5.10
C TRP A 141 27.42 20.95 -4.35
N GLY A 142 26.19 21.03 -4.83
CA GLY A 142 25.04 20.45 -4.13
C GLY A 142 23.89 20.05 -5.04
N LEU A 143 22.78 19.68 -4.41
CA LEU A 143 21.57 19.23 -5.07
C LEU A 143 20.41 20.19 -4.74
N SER A 144 19.47 20.28 -5.68
CA SER A 144 18.21 20.99 -5.47
C SER A 144 17.31 20.26 -4.47
N THR A 145 16.51 21.02 -3.73
CA THR A 145 15.55 20.52 -2.75
C THR A 145 14.13 20.68 -3.26
N ALA A 146 13.16 19.98 -2.66
CA ALA A 146 11.75 20.14 -3.00
C ALA A 146 11.17 21.55 -2.74
N ALA A 147 11.93 22.48 -2.16
CA ALA A 147 11.52 23.86 -1.92
C ALA A 147 11.44 24.71 -3.22
N ILE A 148 12.10 24.28 -4.30
CA ILE A 148 12.06 25.00 -5.58
C ILE A 148 10.78 24.73 -6.38
N CYS A 149 9.96 23.77 -5.95
CA CYS A 149 8.76 23.31 -6.65
C CYS A 149 7.62 24.32 -6.52
N THR A 150 6.97 24.66 -7.64
CA THR A 150 5.82 25.58 -7.68
C THR A 150 4.46 24.87 -7.70
N GLN A 151 4.46 23.53 -7.70
CA GLN A 151 3.25 22.73 -7.72
C GLN A 151 2.29 23.06 -6.56
N THR A 152 1.04 23.36 -6.89
CA THR A 152 -0.02 23.72 -5.92
C THR A 152 -0.64 22.48 -5.26
N SER A 153 -0.68 21.35 -5.96
CA SER A 153 -1.23 20.10 -5.45
C SER A 153 -0.22 19.34 -4.60
N LYS A 154 -0.42 19.34 -3.27
CA LYS A 154 0.39 18.57 -2.33
C LYS A 154 0.42 17.07 -2.67
N HIS A 155 -0.72 16.49 -3.04
CA HIS A 155 -0.82 15.08 -3.41
C HIS A 155 0.03 14.73 -4.65
N MET A 156 0.09 15.63 -5.63
CA MET A 156 0.88 15.40 -6.85
C MET A 156 2.39 15.40 -6.56
N LEU A 157 2.82 16.29 -5.66
CA LEU A 157 4.21 16.40 -5.21
C LEU A 157 4.62 15.23 -4.30
N GLU A 158 3.71 14.74 -3.45
CA GLU A 158 3.96 13.59 -2.56
C GLU A 158 3.92 12.24 -3.29
N ASP A 159 3.23 12.16 -4.42
CA ASP A 159 3.26 10.98 -5.30
C ASP A 159 4.48 10.98 -6.23
N GLY A 160 5.31 12.04 -6.23
CA GLY A 160 6.53 12.17 -7.03
C GLY A 160 7.77 11.53 -6.42
#